data_AF-A0A5R2MTN5-F1
#
_entry.id   AF-A0A5R2MTN5-F1
#
_cell.length_a   1.000
_cell.length_b   1.000
_cell.length_c   1.000
_cell.angle_alpha   90.00
_cell.angle_beta   90.00
_cell.angle_gamma   90.00
#
_symmetry.space_group_name_H-M   'P 1'
#
loop_
_entity.id
_entity.type
_entity.pdbx_description
1 polymer ?
#
loop_
_entity_poly.entity_id
_entity_poly.type
_entity_poly.pdbx_seq_one_letter_code
_entity_poly.pdbx_strand_id
1 'polypeptide(L)'
;GKTVAQFSPRELQALGLGRIPEDRMTTGLVTNLPLADSMVLPRIGTEAFSRKGLLDPAAIRAFAEAQIKAYDIRCPGPMVRAGALSGGNLQKALLAREL
;
A
#
# COMPACT_ATOMS: atom_id res chain seq x y z
N GLY A 1 3.28 -0.28 -35.57
CA GLY A 1 3.08 0.08 -34.14
C GLY A 1 3.85 -0.90 -33.29
N LYS A 2 4.56 -0.45 -32.24
CA LYS A 2 5.31 -1.35 -31.37
C LYS A 2 4.38 -2.03 -30.38
N THR A 3 4.50 -3.35 -30.28
CA THR A 3 3.81 -4.22 -29.32
C THR A 3 4.06 -3.72 -27.90
N VAL A 4 2.99 -3.38 -27.18
CA VAL A 4 3.06 -3.17 -25.73
C VAL A 4 3.20 -4.56 -25.13
N ALA A 5 4.41 -4.91 -24.69
CA ALA A 5 4.63 -6.15 -23.96
C ALA A 5 3.66 -6.19 -22.77
N GLN A 6 2.96 -7.31 -22.60
CA GLN A 6 2.01 -7.53 -21.51
C GLN A 6 2.78 -7.71 -20.20
N PHE A 7 3.30 -6.62 -19.65
CA PHE A 7 3.86 -6.64 -18.30
C PHE A 7 2.72 -6.86 -17.31
N SER A 8 2.88 -7.85 -16.44
CA SER A 8 2.03 -8.02 -15.28
C SER A 8 2.20 -6.84 -14.32
N PRO A 9 1.18 -6.53 -13.49
CA PRO A 9 1.30 -5.49 -12.46
C PRO A 9 2.50 -5.68 -11.52
N ARG A 10 2.91 -6.94 -11.31
CA ARG A 10 4.07 -7.30 -10.50
C ARG A 10 5.38 -6.89 -11.17
N GLU A 11 5.52 -7.09 -12.48
CA GLU A 11 6.72 -6.71 -13.23
C GLU A 11 6.87 -5.19 -13.30
N LEU A 12 5.77 -4.45 -13.43
CA LEU A 12 5.80 -2.98 -13.40
C LEU A 12 6.21 -2.43 -12.03
N GLN A 13 5.70 -3.01 -10.93
CA GLN A 13 6.14 -2.62 -9.59
C GLN A 13 7.61 -2.93 -9.32
N ALA A 14 8.13 -4.06 -9.81
CA ALA A 14 9.55 -4.39 -9.69
C ALA A 14 10.46 -3.39 -10.43
N LEU A 15 9.93 -2.71 -11.45
CA LEU A 15 10.59 -1.63 -12.19
C LEU A 15 10.41 -0.24 -11.54
N GLY A 16 9.78 -0.16 -10.37
CA GLY A 16 9.49 1.11 -9.69
C GLY A 16 8.37 1.92 -10.34
N LEU A 17 7.61 1.32 -11.26
CA LEU A 17 6.48 1.95 -11.95
C LEU A 17 5.17 1.59 -11.22
N GLY A 18 4.67 2.50 -10.39
CA GLY A 18 3.34 2.41 -9.78
C GLY A 18 2.24 2.70 -10.81
N ARG A 19 1.16 1.91 -10.80
CA ARG A 19 -0.03 2.15 -11.63
C ARG A 19 -1.19 2.56 -10.73
N ILE A 20 -1.68 3.79 -10.93
CA ILE A 20 -2.89 4.30 -10.25
C ILE A 20 -4.08 4.09 -11.20
N PRO A 21 -5.05 3.18 -10.90
CA PRO A 21 -6.26 3.04 -11.68
C PRO A 21 -7.13 4.31 -11.64
N GLU A 22 -7.95 4.53 -12.68
CA GLU A 22 -8.90 5.66 -12.72
C GLU A 22 -9.94 5.60 -11.60
N ASP A 23 -10.33 4.40 -11.15
CA ASP A 23 -11.29 4.22 -10.06
C ASP A 23 -10.59 4.12 -8.69
N ARG A 24 -10.13 5.29 -8.21
CA ARG A 24 -9.30 5.44 -7.01
C ARG A 24 -10.01 5.11 -5.70
N MET A 25 -11.34 5.15 -5.68
CA MET A 25 -12.15 4.91 -4.48
C MET A 25 -12.31 3.43 -4.17
N THR A 26 -12.19 2.55 -5.16
CA THR A 26 -12.44 1.10 -5.02
C THR A 26 -11.17 0.25 -4.97
N THR A 27 -10.02 0.73 -5.45
CA THR A 27 -8.83 -0.13 -5.68
C THR A 27 -7.53 0.26 -4.98
N GLY A 28 -7.47 1.42 -4.32
CA GLY A 28 -6.23 1.91 -3.72
C GLY A 28 -5.86 1.30 -2.36
N LEU A 29 -6.83 1.21 -1.45
CA LEU A 29 -6.68 0.60 -0.13
C LEU A 29 -7.85 -0.36 0.07
N VAL A 30 -7.57 -1.57 0.54
CA VAL A 30 -8.61 -2.49 1.01
C VAL A 30 -9.12 -1.96 2.36
N THR A 31 -10.33 -1.39 2.35
CA THR A 31 -10.91 -0.64 3.49
C THR A 31 -11.27 -1.52 4.69
N ASN A 32 -11.49 -2.81 4.46
CA ASN A 32 -11.81 -3.79 5.51
C ASN A 32 -10.57 -4.31 6.25
N LEU A 33 -9.36 -4.05 5.76
CA LEU A 33 -8.11 -4.44 6.41
C LEU A 33 -7.63 -3.35 7.37
N PRO A 34 -6.76 -3.72 8.33
CA PRO A 34 -5.90 -2.77 9.02
C PRO A 34 -5.15 -1.89 8.00
N LEU A 35 -4.94 -0.62 8.35
CA LEU A 35 -4.25 0.35 7.51
C LEU A 35 -2.86 -0.18 7.10
N ALA A 36 -2.11 -0.76 8.03
CA ALA A 36 -0.79 -1.33 7.75
C ALA A 36 -0.81 -2.42 6.68
N ASP A 37 -1.73 -3.37 6.80
CA ASP A 37 -1.87 -4.47 5.85
C ASP A 37 -2.27 -3.93 4.48
N SER A 38 -3.24 -3.01 4.46
CA SER A 38 -3.74 -2.37 3.25
C SER A 38 -2.64 -1.61 2.47
N MET A 39 -1.75 -0.94 3.21
CA MET A 39 -0.62 -0.20 2.64
C MET A 39 0.48 -1.11 2.11
N VAL A 40 0.73 -2.27 2.74
CA VAL A 40 1.83 -3.14 2.33
C VAL A 40 1.48 -4.07 1.17
N LEU A 41 0.20 -4.28 0.85
CA LEU A 41 -0.26 -5.23 -0.18
C LEU A 41 0.53 -5.23 -1.51
N PRO A 42 0.93 -4.09 -2.11
CA PRO A 42 1.74 -4.10 -3.33
C PRO A 42 3.11 -4.76 -3.11
N ARG A 43 3.71 -4.55 -1.93
CA ARG A 43 5.08 -4.96 -1.59
C ARG A 43 5.13 -6.19 -0.67
N ILE A 44 3.98 -6.76 -0.30
CA ILE A 44 3.86 -7.80 0.74
C ILE A 44 4.69 -9.07 0.45
N GLY A 45 4.97 -9.35 -0.83
CA GLY A 45 5.79 -10.49 -1.26
C GLY A 45 7.29 -10.23 -1.32
N THR A 46 7.75 -9.01 -1.00
CA THR A 46 9.18 -8.67 -1.00
C THR A 46 9.86 -9.17 0.28
N GLU A 47 11.18 -9.37 0.23
CA GLU A 47 11.97 -9.82 1.39
C GLU A 47 11.90 -8.89 2.61
N ALA A 48 11.52 -7.62 2.39
CA ALA A 48 11.30 -6.64 3.44
C ALA A 48 10.09 -6.95 4.33
N PHE A 49 9.08 -7.65 3.79
CA PHE A 49 7.81 -7.91 4.48
C PHE A 49 7.42 -9.40 4.52
N SER A 50 8.14 -10.25 3.80
CA SER A 50 7.94 -11.69 3.78
C SER A 50 9.27 -12.43 3.62
N ARG A 51 9.51 -13.41 4.48
CA ARG A 51 10.69 -14.29 4.43
C ARG A 51 10.24 -15.73 4.24
N LYS A 52 10.65 -16.34 3.11
CA LYS A 52 10.29 -17.73 2.77
C LYS A 52 8.77 -17.99 2.82
N GLY A 53 7.97 -17.00 2.41
CA GLY A 53 6.50 -17.09 2.41
C GLY A 53 5.82 -16.78 3.74
N LEU A 54 6.58 -16.53 4.81
CA LEU A 54 6.06 -16.06 6.10
C LEU A 54 6.14 -14.54 6.17
N LEU A 55 5.00 -13.91 6.45
CA LEU A 55 4.94 -12.47 6.65
C LEU A 55 5.70 -12.05 7.91
N ASP A 56 6.23 -10.82 7.89
CA ASP A 56 6.80 -10.16 9.05
C ASP A 56 5.87 -9.02 9.51
N PRO A 57 4.96 -9.28 10.48
CA PRO A 57 4.03 -8.28 10.97
C PRO A 57 4.71 -7.08 11.61
N ALA A 58 5.92 -7.27 12.18
CA ALA A 58 6.66 -6.18 12.80
C ALA A 58 7.19 -5.22 11.74
N ALA A 59 7.75 -5.74 10.65
CA ALA A 59 8.19 -4.93 9.52
C ALA A 59 7.03 -4.18 8.85
N ILE A 60 5.88 -4.86 8.64
CA ILE A 60 4.66 -4.26 8.07
C ILE A 60 4.19 -3.09 8.95
N ARG A 61 4.12 -3.31 10.27
CA ARG A 61 3.70 -2.28 11.22
C ARG A 61 4.68 -1.10 11.24
N ALA A 62 5.98 -1.35 11.29
CA ALA A 62 7.00 -0.31 11.31
C ALA A 62 6.96 0.55 10.04
N PHE A 63 6.77 -0.09 8.88
CA PHE A 63 6.57 0.63 7.62
C PHE A 63 5.34 1.54 7.67
N ALA A 64 4.20 1.03 8.14
CA ALA A 64 2.98 1.82 8.24
C ALA A 64 3.14 3.01 9.21
N GLU A 65 3.78 2.82 10.36
CA GLU A 65 4.07 3.90 11.31
C GLU A 65 4.96 4.99 10.69
N ALA A 66 5.99 4.60 9.93
CA ALA A 66 6.84 5.54 9.22
C ALA A 66 6.06 6.34 8.17
N GLN A 67 5.18 5.68 7.40
CA GLN A 67 4.35 6.33 6.40
C GLN A 67 3.29 7.27 7.00
N ILE A 68 2.66 6.85 8.10
CA ILE A 68 1.72 7.69 8.87
C ILE A 68 2.38 8.99 9.28
N LYS A 69 3.62 8.91 9.78
CA LYS A 69 4.40 10.07 10.18
C LYS A 69 4.82 10.93 8.99
N ALA A 70 5.33 10.31 7.92
CA ALA A 70 5.84 11.02 6.75
C ALA A 70 4.75 11.80 5.99
N TYR A 71 3.54 11.24 5.89
CA TYR A 71 2.43 11.83 5.14
C TYR A 71 1.38 12.53 6.02
N ASP A 72 1.66 12.67 7.32
CA ASP A 72 0.76 13.27 8.30
C ASP A 72 -0.67 12.68 8.25
N ILE A 73 -0.77 11.35 8.29
CA ILE A 73 -2.03 10.61 8.24
C ILE A 73 -2.65 10.63 9.63
N ARG A 74 -3.79 11.33 9.79
CA ARG A 74 -4.49 11.40 11.07
C ARG A 74 -5.30 10.13 11.29
N CYS A 75 -4.78 9.26 12.14
CA CYS A 75 -5.43 8.02 12.55
C CYS A 75 -5.01 7.61 13.98
N PRO A 76 -5.77 6.75 14.67
CA PRO A 76 -5.37 6.20 15.97
C PRO A 76 -4.10 5.34 15.93
N GLY A 77 -3.71 4.86 14.74
CA GLY A 77 -2.51 4.07 14.53
C GLY A 77 -2.61 3.11 13.35
N PRO A 78 -1.55 2.34 13.08
CA PRO A 78 -1.44 1.45 11.92
C PRO A 78 -2.47 0.31 11.88
N MET A 79 -3.07 -0.04 13.03
CA MET A 79 -4.03 -1.14 13.14
C MET A 79 -5.49 -0.71 12.96
N VAL A 80 -5.77 0.59 12.80
CA VAL A 80 -7.13 1.04 12.50
C VAL A 80 -7.58 0.47 11.16
N ARG A 81 -8.87 0.14 11.03
CA ARG A 81 -9.43 -0.21 9.71
C ARG A 81 -9.23 0.96 8.75
N ALA A 82 -8.69 0.69 7.56
CA ALA A 82 -8.42 1.73 6.57
C ALA A 82 -9.71 2.52 6.23
N GLY A 83 -10.85 1.84 6.12
CA GLY A 83 -12.15 2.47 5.86
C GLY A 83 -12.69 3.39 6.96
N ALA A 84 -12.07 3.41 8.15
CA ALA A 84 -12.45 4.34 9.22
C ALA A 84 -11.79 5.72 9.09
N LEU A 85 -10.84 5.89 8.17
CA LEU A 85 -10.22 7.18 7.90
C LEU A 85 -11.19 8.09 7.13
N SER A 86 -11.12 9.40 7.39
CA SER A 86 -11.82 10.38 6.56
C SER A 86 -11.25 10.36 5.13
N GLY A 87 -12.03 10.82 4.15
CA GLY A 87 -11.62 10.83 2.73
C GLY A 87 -10.25 11.49 2.48
N GLY A 88 -9.95 12.60 3.17
CA GLY A 88 -8.65 13.26 3.06
C GLY A 88 -7.49 12.43 3.62
N ASN A 89 -7.69 11.71 4.74
CA ASN A 89 -6.67 10.83 5.29
C ASN A 89 -6.52 9.54 4.47
N LEU A 90 -7.61 9.05 3.87
CA LEU A 90 -7.56 7.96 2.89
C LEU A 90 -6.71 8.34 1.66
N GLN A 91 -6.85 9.56 1.15
CA GLN A 91 -6.02 10.05 0.05
C GLN A 91 -4.54 10.14 0.43
N LYS A 92 -4.22 10.65 1.64
CA LYS A 92 -2.84 10.67 2.16
C LYS A 92 -2.27 9.26 2.29
N ALA A 93 -3.05 8.32 2.84
CA ALA A 93 -2.64 6.92 2.97
C ALA A 93 -2.42 6.23 1.63
N LEU A 94 -3.26 6.53 0.63
CA LEU A 94 -3.10 6.03 -0.72
C LEU A 94 -1.80 6.58 -1.35
N LEU A 95 -1.51 7.87 -1.18
CA LEU A 95 -0.28 8.47 -1.66
C LEU A 95 0.96 7.82 -1.02
N ALA A 96 0.91 7.63 0.31
CA ALA A 96 1.97 6.98 1.08
C ALA A 96 2.18 5.49 0.74
N ARG A 97 1.19 4.85 0.11
CA ARG A 97 1.29 3.48 -0.40
C ARG A 97 1.98 3.43 -1.76
N GLU A 98 1.75 4.41 -2.63
CA GLU A 98 2.28 4.37 -4.00
C GLU A 98 3.70 4.94 -4.12
N LEU A 99 4.05 5.94 -3.31
CA LEU A 99 5.36 6.60 -3.28
C LEU A 99 6.32 5.96 -2.27
#